data_AF-A0A9J7JY85-F1
#
_entry.id   AF-A0A9J7JY85-F1
#
_cell.length_a   1.000
_cell.length_b   1.000
_cell.length_c   1.000
_cell.angle_alpha   90.00
_cell.angle_beta   90.00
_cell.angle_gamma   90.00
#
_symmetry.space_group_name_H-M   'P 1'
#
loop_
_entity.id
_entity.type
_entity.pdbx_description
1 polymer ?
#
loop_
_entity_poly.entity_id
_entity_poly.type
_entity_poly.pdbx_seq_one_letter_code
_entity_poly.pdbx_strand_id
1 'polypeptide(L)'
;MKLITILFLCSRLLPSLTQGEVSQEIDCNDEDVFLAVDVALKKYNAGNQSGNQFMLYRVTEGTKMVGSETFYSFKYQIKEGNCSVQSGLTWQDCDFRDAEEAATGECTATVRKRGTKKFSLATQTCKITPGNGPIVTAEYTCLGCVHPISTDNPELQPVLKHAIEHFNNNTEHSHFFALEEVKAAQRQVVAGANFEVTYSIVQTNCSKKDFLLLTPECKSLPNGDAGECRDSAFVDIKQKIVQFSQNCDLYPGEDLEQPLPEDCLGCPKKIPVDSPELTEPLGHAITKLNTDNSHSFYFKIDTVKKATSQVVGGMKYFIEFIARETECSKESNTELTANCEVKPIGQSLNCKANVYMRPWENKVQPTVNCRALETITMLRRPPGFSPFRSVHAQETKGTTRRLNCEYKGRPSGAGAESAPGSKAESSHLAQ
;
A
#
# COMPACT_ATOMS: atom_id res chain seq x y z
N MET A 1 61.10 41.25 41.72
CA MET A 1 59.84 40.99 42.46
C MET A 1 58.76 41.84 41.81
N LYS A 2 57.67 41.38 41.21
CA LYS A 2 57.00 40.07 41.06
C LYS A 2 56.36 40.03 39.65
N LEU A 3 56.39 38.86 39.01
CA LEU A 3 55.65 38.54 37.79
C LEU A 3 54.14 38.54 38.06
N ILE A 4 53.36 39.08 37.12
CA ILE A 4 51.95 38.69 36.94
C ILE A 4 51.75 38.39 35.45
N THR A 5 51.87 37.11 35.10
CA THR A 5 51.48 36.54 33.81
C THR A 5 49.98 36.24 33.85
N ILE A 6 49.19 36.95 33.04
CA ILE A 6 47.77 36.64 32.82
C ILE A 6 47.69 35.66 31.65
N LEU A 7 47.32 34.42 31.93
CA LEU A 7 47.07 33.37 30.94
C LEU A 7 45.63 33.53 30.42
N PHE A 8 45.46 34.05 29.20
CA PHE A 8 44.19 33.97 28.48
C PHE A 8 44.10 32.60 27.79
N LEU A 9 43.35 31.66 28.37
CA LEU A 9 42.93 30.44 27.67
C LEU A 9 41.87 30.81 26.62
N CYS A 10 42.28 31.05 25.38
CA CYS A 10 41.39 30.89 24.23
C CYS A 10 41.16 29.40 23.99
N SER A 11 40.14 28.82 24.63
CA SER A 11 39.57 27.54 24.23
C SER A 11 39.00 27.66 22.83
N ARG A 12 39.78 27.26 21.82
CA ARG A 12 39.28 26.96 20.48
C ARG A 12 38.47 25.68 20.53
N LEU A 13 37.19 25.80 20.89
CA LEU A 13 36.22 24.80 20.50
C LEU A 13 36.04 24.92 18.98
N LEU A 14 36.67 24.00 18.25
CA LEU A 14 36.28 23.72 16.88
C LEU A 14 34.77 23.41 16.90
N PRO A 15 33.93 24.11 16.12
CA PRO A 15 32.58 23.63 15.92
C PRO A 15 32.69 22.28 15.23
N SER A 16 32.34 21.21 15.95
CA SER A 16 32.08 19.91 15.35
C SER A 16 31.03 20.13 14.27
N LEU A 17 31.42 19.91 13.01
CA LEU A 17 30.48 19.78 11.90
C LEU A 17 29.50 18.68 12.32
N THR A 18 28.29 19.05 12.69
CA THR A 18 27.19 18.09 12.73
C THR A 18 27.00 17.63 11.30
N GLN A 19 27.42 16.40 11.03
CA GLN A 19 27.26 15.74 9.76
C GLN A 19 25.75 15.56 9.56
N GLY A 20 25.14 16.52 8.86
CA GLY A 20 23.72 16.49 8.55
C GLY A 20 23.39 15.20 7.82
N GLU A 21 22.30 14.53 8.21
CA GLU A 21 21.82 13.32 7.55
C GLU A 21 21.67 13.58 6.04
N VAL A 22 22.54 12.96 5.25
CA VAL A 22 22.59 13.19 3.80
C VAL A 22 21.57 12.28 3.14
N SER A 23 20.51 12.89 2.60
CA SER A 23 19.63 12.21 1.65
C SER A 23 20.33 12.14 0.30
N GLN A 24 20.63 10.94 -0.17
CA GLN A 24 21.25 10.69 -1.47
C GLN A 24 20.21 10.10 -2.42
N GLU A 25 20.12 10.60 -3.65
CA GLU A 25 19.40 9.89 -4.72
C GLU A 25 20.12 8.56 -4.99
N ILE A 26 19.34 7.49 -5.15
CA ILE A 26 19.86 6.15 -5.43
C ILE A 26 19.60 5.79 -6.88
N ASP A 27 20.58 5.15 -7.51
CA ASP A 27 20.36 4.45 -8.77
C ASP A 27 19.32 3.33 -8.58
N CYS A 28 18.33 3.27 -9.45
CA CYS A 28 17.32 2.21 -9.43
C CYS A 28 17.88 0.81 -9.74
N ASN A 29 19.11 0.71 -10.26
CA ASN A 29 19.83 -0.55 -10.42
C ASN A 29 20.64 -0.97 -9.18
N ASP A 30 20.58 -0.22 -8.08
CA ASP A 30 21.24 -0.60 -6.84
C ASP A 30 20.65 -1.93 -6.30
N GLU A 31 21.52 -2.90 -6.02
CA GLU A 31 21.13 -4.24 -5.53
C GLU A 31 20.30 -4.13 -4.23
N ASP A 32 20.64 -3.19 -3.35
CA ASP A 32 19.90 -2.96 -2.11
C ASP A 32 18.51 -2.40 -2.37
N VAL A 33 18.32 -1.61 -3.43
CA VAL A 33 16.99 -1.11 -3.83
C VAL A 33 16.13 -2.27 -4.31
N PHE A 34 16.68 -3.19 -5.12
CA PHE A 34 15.95 -4.37 -5.56
C PHE A 34 15.56 -5.27 -4.38
N LEU A 35 16.48 -5.51 -3.43
CA LEU A 35 16.18 -6.28 -2.20
C LEU A 35 15.11 -5.59 -1.34
N ALA A 36 15.14 -4.25 -1.25
CA ALA A 36 14.13 -3.49 -0.54
C ALA A 36 12.76 -3.57 -1.23
N VAL A 37 12.72 -3.50 -2.57
CA VAL A 37 11.50 -3.68 -3.37
C VAL A 37 10.94 -5.08 -3.19
N ASP A 38 11.78 -6.11 -3.20
CA ASP A 38 11.37 -7.50 -2.98
C ASP A 38 10.66 -7.68 -1.63
N VAL A 39 11.23 -7.14 -0.55
CA VAL A 39 10.60 -7.17 0.78
C VAL A 39 9.25 -6.47 0.78
N ALA A 40 9.16 -5.29 0.17
CA ALA A 40 7.91 -4.53 0.09
C ALA A 40 6.85 -5.27 -0.73
N LEU A 41 7.21 -5.83 -1.89
CA LEU A 41 6.26 -6.48 -2.79
C LEU A 41 5.79 -7.84 -2.26
N LYS A 42 6.67 -8.62 -1.61
CA LYS A 42 6.29 -9.85 -0.91
C LYS A 42 5.28 -9.57 0.20
N LYS A 43 5.51 -8.54 1.03
CA LYS A 43 4.56 -8.16 2.09
C LYS A 43 3.22 -7.72 1.51
N TYR A 44 3.24 -6.98 0.40
CA TYR A 44 2.00 -6.56 -0.28
C TYR A 44 1.21 -7.74 -0.83
N ASN A 45 1.85 -8.64 -1.59
CA ASN A 45 1.18 -9.81 -2.17
C ASN A 45 0.70 -10.78 -1.09
N ALA A 46 1.43 -10.94 0.01
CA ALA A 46 0.98 -11.75 1.16
C ALA A 46 -0.25 -11.15 1.87
N GLY A 47 -0.48 -9.83 1.77
CA GLY A 47 -1.67 -9.17 2.30
C GLY A 47 -2.91 -9.34 1.43
N ASN A 48 -2.78 -9.78 0.17
CA ASN A 48 -3.91 -10.06 -0.71
C ASN A 48 -4.39 -11.50 -0.51
N GLN A 49 -5.65 -11.65 -0.11
CA GLN A 49 -6.25 -12.97 0.15
C GLN A 49 -6.80 -13.66 -1.13
N SER A 50 -6.94 -12.92 -2.23
CA SER A 50 -7.44 -13.43 -3.52
C SER A 50 -6.88 -12.62 -4.70
N GLY A 51 -7.02 -13.17 -5.91
CA GLY A 51 -6.53 -12.55 -7.15
C GLY A 51 -5.10 -12.97 -7.52
N ASN A 52 -4.54 -12.27 -8.49
CA ASN A 52 -3.18 -12.52 -8.98
C ASN A 52 -2.14 -11.74 -8.18
N GLN A 53 -0.92 -12.26 -8.15
CA GLN A 53 0.21 -11.54 -7.57
C GLN A 53 0.59 -10.34 -8.43
N PHE A 54 1.05 -9.28 -7.78
CA PHE A 54 1.64 -8.14 -8.46
C PHE A 54 3.14 -8.33 -8.60
N MET A 55 3.66 -8.01 -9.77
CA MET A 55 5.07 -8.05 -10.11
C MET A 55 5.64 -6.64 -10.22
N LEU A 56 6.93 -6.48 -9.94
CA LEU A 56 7.62 -5.23 -10.19
C LEU A 56 7.59 -4.93 -11.69
N TYR A 57 7.11 -3.76 -12.08
CA TYR A 57 7.20 -3.26 -13.45
C TYR A 57 8.44 -2.36 -13.61
N ARG A 58 8.58 -1.35 -12.75
CA ARG A 58 9.79 -0.50 -12.71
C ARG A 58 9.91 0.28 -11.42
N VAL A 59 11.13 0.63 -11.03
CA VAL A 59 11.39 1.63 -9.97
C VAL A 59 11.51 3.00 -10.62
N THR A 60 10.79 3.99 -10.11
CA THR A 60 10.71 5.33 -10.72
C THR A 60 11.52 6.38 -9.98
N GLU A 61 11.64 6.26 -8.66
CA GLU A 61 12.38 7.20 -7.80
C GLU A 61 12.93 6.43 -6.58
N GLY A 62 14.10 6.81 -6.07
CA GLY A 62 14.69 6.21 -4.86
C GLY A 62 15.63 7.17 -4.13
N THR A 63 15.50 7.24 -2.80
CA THR A 63 16.39 8.01 -1.93
C THR A 63 16.89 7.15 -0.76
N LYS A 64 18.16 7.34 -0.40
CA LYS A 64 18.81 6.71 0.75
C LYS A 64 19.02 7.77 1.81
N MET A 65 18.58 7.46 3.03
CA MET A 65 18.95 8.24 4.22
C MET A 65 19.95 7.42 5.02
N VAL A 66 21.14 7.98 5.23
CA VAL A 66 22.22 7.36 6.00
C VAL A 66 22.38 8.11 7.32
N GLY A 67 21.94 7.48 8.42
CA GLY A 67 22.13 7.93 9.80
C GLY A 67 22.74 6.82 10.66
N SER A 68 22.26 6.61 11.89
CA SER A 68 22.62 5.44 12.72
C SER A 68 22.09 4.11 12.14
N GLU A 69 21.01 4.20 11.36
CA GLU A 69 20.45 3.12 10.55
C GLU A 69 20.22 3.62 9.11
N THR A 70 20.19 2.71 8.13
CA THR A 70 19.99 3.08 6.71
C THR A 70 18.54 2.86 6.30
N PHE A 71 17.92 3.85 5.67
CA PHE A 71 16.57 3.75 5.13
C PHE A 71 16.55 4.00 3.62
N TYR A 72 15.81 3.16 2.91
CA TYR A 72 15.54 3.28 1.48
C TYR A 72 14.09 3.70 1.31
N SER A 73 13.86 4.85 0.66
CA SER A 73 12.53 5.34 0.33
C SER A 73 12.40 5.40 -1.19
N PHE A 74 11.49 4.63 -1.78
CA PHE A 74 11.37 4.52 -3.23
C PHE A 74 9.93 4.48 -3.70
N LYS A 75 9.73 4.92 -4.94
CA LYS A 75 8.49 4.77 -5.69
C LYS A 75 8.71 3.75 -6.79
N TYR A 76 7.73 2.89 -6.99
CA TYR A 76 7.79 1.85 -7.98
C TYR A 76 6.40 1.55 -8.53
N GLN A 77 6.37 1.08 -9.76
CA GLN A 77 5.16 0.65 -10.43
C GLN A 77 5.13 -0.87 -10.42
N ILE A 78 3.95 -1.42 -10.19
CA ILE A 78 3.67 -2.85 -10.20
C ILE A 78 2.64 -3.15 -11.28
N LYS A 79 2.68 -4.38 -11.80
CA LYS A 79 1.73 -4.87 -12.79
C LYS A 79 1.28 -6.27 -12.41
N GLU A 80 0.01 -6.55 -12.59
CA GLU A 80 -0.59 -7.85 -12.30
C GLU A 80 0.09 -8.96 -13.11
N GLY A 81 0.44 -10.04 -12.43
CA GLY A 81 0.97 -11.26 -13.02
C GLY A 81 -0.12 -12.26 -13.39
N ASN A 82 0.26 -13.37 -13.99
CA ASN A 82 -0.62 -14.48 -14.35
C ASN A 82 -0.75 -15.56 -13.27
N CYS A 83 -0.05 -15.40 -12.14
CA CYS A 83 -0.03 -16.37 -11.05
C CYS A 83 -0.92 -15.92 -9.89
N SER A 84 -1.65 -16.86 -9.30
CA SER A 84 -2.46 -16.60 -8.11
C SER A 84 -1.60 -16.33 -6.88
N VAL A 85 -2.09 -15.49 -5.96
CA VAL A 85 -1.48 -15.30 -4.61
C VAL A 85 -1.36 -16.60 -3.82
N GLN A 86 -2.18 -17.63 -4.15
CA GLN A 86 -2.17 -18.95 -3.50
C GLN A 86 -1.29 -19.99 -4.22
N SER A 87 -0.64 -19.63 -5.33
CA SER A 87 0.13 -20.59 -6.15
C SER A 87 1.40 -21.11 -5.47
N GLY A 88 1.82 -20.53 -4.34
CA GLY A 88 3.09 -20.82 -3.67
C GLY A 88 4.32 -20.29 -4.42
N LEU A 89 4.15 -19.68 -5.59
CA LEU A 89 5.20 -19.03 -6.37
C LEU A 89 5.55 -17.66 -5.79
N THR A 90 6.78 -17.21 -6.02
CA THR A 90 7.15 -15.82 -5.74
C THR A 90 6.82 -14.93 -6.93
N TRP A 91 6.66 -13.63 -6.71
CA TRP A 91 6.33 -12.69 -7.79
C TRP A 91 7.41 -12.67 -8.90
N GLN A 92 8.65 -13.06 -8.58
CA GLN A 92 9.73 -13.20 -9.56
C GLN A 92 9.55 -14.39 -10.51
N ASP A 93 8.78 -15.40 -10.10
CA ASP A 93 8.53 -16.62 -10.88
C ASP A 93 7.31 -16.48 -11.80
N CYS A 94 6.59 -15.37 -11.71
CA CYS A 94 5.38 -15.10 -12.47
C CYS A 94 5.67 -14.30 -13.73
N ASP A 95 4.81 -14.46 -14.74
CA ASP A 95 4.84 -13.62 -15.95
C ASP A 95 3.78 -12.53 -15.85
N PHE A 96 4.01 -11.40 -16.54
CA PHE A 96 3.02 -10.34 -16.61
C PHE A 96 1.74 -10.83 -17.30
N ARG A 97 0.60 -10.42 -16.76
CA ARG A 97 -0.69 -10.57 -17.43
C ARG A 97 -0.77 -9.64 -18.66
N ASP A 98 -1.60 -10.01 -19.62
CA ASP A 98 -1.82 -9.26 -20.86
C ASP A 98 -2.11 -7.77 -20.59
N ALA A 99 -1.46 -6.89 -21.36
CA ALA A 99 -1.35 -5.48 -21.04
C ALA A 99 -2.68 -4.71 -21.02
N GLU A 100 -3.69 -5.16 -21.76
CA GLU A 100 -5.02 -4.54 -21.76
C GLU A 100 -5.83 -4.94 -20.51
N GLU A 101 -5.64 -6.16 -19.99
CA GLU A 101 -6.42 -6.70 -18.87
C GLU A 101 -5.74 -6.54 -17.51
N ALA A 102 -4.42 -6.38 -17.48
CA ALA A 102 -3.63 -6.37 -16.25
C ALA A 102 -3.89 -5.11 -15.42
N ALA A 103 -4.25 -5.30 -14.15
CA ALA A 103 -4.22 -4.22 -13.18
C ALA A 103 -2.78 -3.68 -13.03
N THR A 104 -2.66 -2.38 -12.84
CA THR A 104 -1.39 -1.70 -12.59
C THR A 104 -1.44 -1.00 -11.25
N GLY A 105 -0.30 -0.78 -10.61
CA GLY A 105 -0.23 -0.12 -9.32
C GLY A 105 0.91 0.86 -9.25
N GLU A 106 0.70 1.96 -8.52
CA GLU A 106 1.76 2.88 -8.14
C GLU A 106 1.98 2.80 -6.63
N CYS A 107 3.17 2.36 -6.23
CA CYS A 107 3.53 2.12 -4.85
C CYS A 107 4.62 3.09 -4.36
N THR A 108 4.58 3.41 -3.07
CA THR A 108 5.64 4.11 -2.34
C THR A 108 5.97 3.30 -1.10
N ALA A 109 7.24 3.00 -0.86
CA ALA A 109 7.68 2.22 0.29
C ALA A 109 8.90 2.83 0.97
N THR A 110 8.97 2.65 2.28
CA THR A 110 10.16 2.91 3.09
C THR A 110 10.62 1.61 3.73
N VAL A 111 11.87 1.24 3.50
CA VAL A 111 12.47 0.00 3.99
C VAL A 111 13.72 0.33 4.80
N ARG A 112 13.82 -0.25 5.99
CA ARG A 112 14.98 -0.14 6.86
C ARG A 112 15.98 -1.25 6.52
N LYS A 113 17.27 -0.90 6.42
CA LYS A 113 18.38 -1.84 6.30
C LYS A 113 19.19 -1.84 7.60
N ARG A 114 19.32 -3.02 8.21
CA ARG A 114 20.14 -3.27 9.41
C ARG A 114 21.30 -4.21 9.07
N GLY A 115 22.53 -3.77 9.32
CA GLY A 115 23.73 -4.53 8.94
C GLY A 115 23.88 -4.66 7.42
N THR A 116 24.43 -5.79 6.96
CA THR A 116 24.83 -5.95 5.55
C THR A 116 23.68 -6.36 4.61
N LYS A 117 22.69 -7.15 5.07
CA LYS A 117 21.60 -7.67 4.20
C LYS A 117 20.22 -7.85 4.85
N LYS A 118 19.98 -7.34 6.07
CA LYS A 118 18.63 -7.47 6.70
C LYS A 118 17.79 -6.25 6.35
N PHE A 119 16.69 -6.48 5.64
CA PHE A 119 15.74 -5.45 5.24
C PHE A 119 14.39 -5.70 5.93
N SER A 120 13.77 -4.65 6.44
CA SER A 120 12.45 -4.70 7.07
C SER A 120 11.59 -3.55 6.58
N LEU A 121 10.36 -3.85 6.17
CA LEU A 121 9.41 -2.84 5.70
C LEU A 121 9.02 -1.92 6.85
N ALA A 122 9.19 -0.61 6.67
CA ALA A 122 8.74 0.38 7.64
C ALA A 122 7.33 0.87 7.28
N THR A 123 7.14 1.32 6.04
CA THR A 123 5.83 1.76 5.54
C THR A 123 5.67 1.44 4.06
N GLN A 124 4.42 1.23 3.64
CA GLN A 124 4.09 1.01 2.25
C GLN A 124 2.70 1.55 1.95
N THR A 125 2.51 2.10 0.76
CA THR A 125 1.20 2.46 0.23
C THR A 125 1.19 2.21 -1.26
N CYS A 126 0.20 1.47 -1.74
CA CYS A 126 -0.02 1.19 -3.16
C CYS A 126 -1.38 1.72 -3.59
N LYS A 127 -1.43 2.35 -4.77
CA LYS A 127 -2.67 2.75 -5.44
C LYS A 127 -2.84 1.87 -6.68
N ILE A 128 -3.82 0.99 -6.65
CA ILE A 128 -4.11 0.07 -7.75
C ILE A 128 -5.11 0.71 -8.72
N THR A 129 -4.78 0.65 -10.01
CA THR A 129 -5.64 0.96 -11.14
C THR A 129 -6.03 -0.37 -11.78
N PRO A 130 -7.31 -0.76 -11.72
CA PRO A 130 -7.80 -1.96 -12.40
C PRO A 130 -7.47 -1.89 -13.90
N GLY A 131 -7.11 -3.02 -14.51
CA GLY A 131 -6.93 -3.10 -15.95
C GLY A 131 -8.27 -2.96 -16.67
N ASN A 132 -8.24 -2.81 -18.00
CA ASN A 132 -9.43 -3.06 -18.82
C ASN A 132 -9.64 -4.57 -18.89
N GLY A 133 -9.82 -5.22 -17.72
CA GLY A 133 -10.39 -6.55 -17.66
C GLY A 133 -11.77 -6.53 -18.33
N PRO A 134 -12.36 -7.71 -18.59
CA PRO A 134 -13.68 -7.78 -19.20
C PRO A 134 -14.59 -6.78 -18.50
N ILE A 135 -15.24 -5.91 -19.29
CA ILE A 135 -16.37 -5.10 -18.85
C ILE A 135 -17.13 -5.99 -17.89
N VAL A 136 -17.38 -5.52 -16.66
CA VAL A 136 -18.17 -6.28 -15.68
C VAL A 136 -19.55 -6.45 -16.31
N THR A 137 -19.69 -7.44 -17.18
CA THR A 137 -20.93 -7.96 -17.71
C THR A 137 -21.56 -8.57 -16.49
N ALA A 138 -22.51 -7.83 -15.92
CA ALA A 138 -23.40 -8.20 -14.82
C ALA A 138 -22.98 -9.49 -14.12
N GLU A 139 -22.46 -9.41 -12.89
CA GLU A 139 -22.17 -10.57 -12.05
C GLU A 139 -23.34 -11.57 -12.12
N TYR A 140 -23.18 -12.60 -12.95
CA TYR A 140 -24.05 -13.76 -12.87
C TYR A 140 -23.61 -14.48 -11.62
N THR A 141 -24.39 -14.33 -10.55
CA THR A 141 -24.25 -15.08 -9.31
C THR A 141 -24.54 -16.55 -9.61
N CYS A 142 -23.51 -17.27 -10.06
CA CYS A 142 -23.51 -18.72 -10.10
C CYS A 142 -23.57 -19.21 -8.64
N LEU A 143 -24.77 -19.53 -8.16
CA LEU A 143 -24.98 -19.99 -6.78
C LEU A 143 -24.18 -21.27 -6.48
N GLY A 144 -23.94 -22.11 -7.49
CA GLY A 144 -23.16 -23.35 -7.38
C GLY A 144 -21.64 -23.18 -7.43
N CYS A 145 -21.16 -21.98 -7.69
CA CYS A 145 -19.73 -21.68 -7.73
C CYS A 145 -19.27 -21.24 -6.34
N VAL A 146 -18.02 -21.56 -5.99
CA VAL A 146 -17.41 -20.99 -4.78
C VAL A 146 -17.26 -19.50 -5.00
N HIS A 147 -17.81 -18.70 -4.09
CA HIS A 147 -17.75 -17.25 -4.15
C HIS A 147 -17.50 -16.68 -2.76
N PRO A 148 -16.76 -15.56 -2.66
CA PRO A 148 -16.57 -14.88 -1.39
C PRO A 148 -17.91 -14.31 -0.91
N ILE A 149 -18.11 -14.35 0.40
CA ILE A 149 -19.25 -13.72 1.07
C ILE A 149 -18.74 -12.73 2.11
N SER A 150 -19.58 -11.75 2.47
CA SER A 150 -19.24 -10.80 3.54
C SER A 150 -18.87 -11.53 4.83
N THR A 151 -17.84 -11.05 5.51
CA THR A 151 -17.40 -11.54 6.84
C THR A 151 -18.46 -11.32 7.90
N ASP A 152 -19.37 -10.37 7.70
CA ASP A 152 -20.51 -10.08 8.58
C ASP A 152 -21.78 -10.84 8.17
N ASN A 153 -21.69 -11.79 7.25
CA ASN A 153 -22.87 -12.52 6.78
C ASN A 153 -23.48 -13.35 7.93
N PRO A 154 -24.77 -13.16 8.27
CA PRO A 154 -25.41 -13.88 9.37
C PRO A 154 -25.45 -15.40 9.19
N GLU A 155 -25.35 -15.92 7.96
CA GLU A 155 -25.25 -17.37 7.69
C GLU A 155 -23.98 -18.01 8.29
N LEU A 156 -22.94 -17.22 8.59
CA LEU A 156 -21.70 -17.71 9.19
C LEU A 156 -21.84 -17.98 10.69
N GLN A 157 -22.79 -17.34 11.38
CA GLN A 157 -22.95 -17.44 12.83
C GLN A 157 -23.07 -18.88 13.36
N PRO A 158 -23.92 -19.77 12.82
CA PRO A 158 -23.98 -21.16 13.30
C PRO A 158 -22.68 -21.93 13.07
N VAL A 159 -21.98 -21.67 11.96
CA VAL A 159 -20.70 -22.32 11.62
C VAL A 159 -19.61 -21.86 12.58
N LEU A 160 -19.47 -20.54 12.76
CA LEU A 160 -18.49 -19.95 13.67
C LEU A 160 -18.74 -20.34 15.13
N LYS A 161 -20.01 -20.36 15.57
CA LYS A 161 -20.35 -20.82 16.92
C LYS A 161 -19.91 -22.27 17.13
N HIS A 162 -20.27 -23.16 16.20
CA HIS A 162 -19.87 -24.56 16.25
C HIS A 162 -18.34 -24.71 16.21
N ALA A 163 -17.67 -23.89 15.41
CA ALA A 163 -16.22 -23.90 15.29
C ALA A 163 -15.48 -23.52 16.57
N ILE A 164 -15.94 -22.48 17.28
CA ILE A 164 -15.36 -22.07 18.56
C ILE A 164 -15.64 -23.12 19.65
N GLU A 165 -16.84 -23.71 19.66
CA GLU A 165 -17.17 -24.81 20.56
C GLU A 165 -16.29 -26.04 20.27
N HIS A 166 -16.13 -26.40 18.99
CA HIS A 166 -15.30 -27.50 18.54
C HIS A 166 -13.83 -27.29 18.94
N PHE A 167 -13.28 -26.12 18.66
CA PHE A 167 -11.90 -25.78 19.02
C PHE A 167 -11.68 -25.93 20.52
N ASN A 168 -12.53 -25.30 21.34
CA ASN A 168 -12.41 -25.32 22.79
C ASN A 168 -12.57 -26.71 23.40
N ASN A 169 -13.41 -27.58 22.81
CA ASN A 169 -13.59 -28.94 23.30
C ASN A 169 -12.46 -29.89 22.91
N ASN A 170 -11.78 -29.62 21.78
CA ASN A 170 -10.76 -30.52 21.24
C ASN A 170 -9.31 -30.04 21.43
N THR A 171 -9.11 -28.83 21.98
CA THR A 171 -7.77 -28.33 22.35
C THR A 171 -7.43 -28.66 23.80
N GLU A 172 -6.17 -29.01 24.05
CA GLU A 172 -5.63 -29.21 25.41
C GLU A 172 -5.33 -27.88 26.13
N HIS A 173 -5.56 -26.74 25.49
CA HIS A 173 -5.30 -25.44 26.09
C HIS A 173 -6.11 -25.22 27.38
N SER A 174 -5.49 -24.57 28.37
CA SER A 174 -6.01 -24.42 29.73
C SER A 174 -7.18 -23.43 29.87
N HIS A 175 -7.33 -22.52 28.90
CA HIS A 175 -8.35 -21.47 28.87
C HIS A 175 -9.25 -21.61 27.64
N PHE A 176 -10.44 -21.05 27.71
CA PHE A 176 -11.33 -20.90 26.57
C PHE A 176 -10.86 -19.79 25.64
N PHE A 177 -11.08 -19.96 24.35
CA PHE A 177 -10.87 -18.96 23.31
C PHE A 177 -12.20 -18.44 22.79
N ALA A 178 -12.22 -17.16 22.42
CA ALA A 178 -13.33 -16.51 21.74
C ALA A 178 -12.92 -16.11 20.32
N LEU A 179 -13.93 -15.98 19.45
CA LEU A 179 -13.74 -15.38 18.12
C LEU A 179 -13.31 -13.91 18.28
N GLU A 180 -12.26 -13.51 17.57
CA GLU A 180 -11.79 -12.13 17.53
C GLU A 180 -12.24 -11.44 16.23
N GLU A 181 -11.80 -11.96 15.07
CA GLU A 181 -12.11 -11.38 13.76
C GLU A 181 -12.31 -12.46 12.69
N VAL A 182 -13.34 -12.31 11.86
CA VAL A 182 -13.48 -13.12 10.64
C VAL A 182 -12.73 -12.44 9.50
N LYS A 183 -11.66 -13.09 9.01
CA LYS A 183 -10.76 -12.53 7.99
C LYS A 183 -11.26 -12.77 6.57
N ALA A 184 -11.86 -13.93 6.32
CA ALA A 184 -12.36 -14.33 5.01
C ALA A 184 -13.46 -15.37 5.14
N ALA A 185 -14.42 -15.35 4.22
CA ALA A 185 -15.46 -16.35 4.12
C ALA A 185 -15.83 -16.62 2.66
N GLN A 186 -16.02 -17.89 2.34
CA GLN A 186 -16.47 -18.37 1.04
C GLN A 186 -17.66 -19.31 1.20
N ARG A 187 -18.53 -19.30 0.20
CA ARG A 187 -19.74 -20.13 0.17
C ARG A 187 -19.90 -20.80 -1.18
N GLN A 188 -20.49 -21.98 -1.17
CA GLN A 188 -20.93 -22.68 -2.37
C GLN A 188 -22.26 -23.38 -2.11
N VAL A 189 -23.26 -23.15 -2.95
CA VAL A 189 -24.55 -23.84 -2.85
C VAL A 189 -24.45 -25.19 -3.56
N VAL A 190 -24.80 -26.26 -2.85
CA VAL A 190 -24.85 -27.64 -3.36
C VAL A 190 -26.21 -28.25 -2.97
N ALA A 191 -26.28 -29.52 -2.56
CA ALA A 191 -27.43 -30.07 -1.83
C ALA A 191 -27.40 -29.63 -0.33
N GLY A 192 -27.32 -28.31 -0.12
CA GLY A 192 -26.90 -27.68 1.14
C GLY A 192 -25.97 -26.50 0.83
N ALA A 193 -25.06 -26.17 1.74
CA ALA A 193 -24.04 -25.16 1.53
C ALA A 193 -22.69 -25.61 2.09
N ASN A 194 -21.64 -25.48 1.28
CA ASN A 194 -20.26 -25.56 1.76
C ASN A 194 -19.79 -24.16 2.17
N PHE A 195 -19.13 -24.09 3.32
CA PHE A 195 -18.47 -22.89 3.82
C PHE A 195 -16.99 -23.17 4.00
N GLU A 196 -16.16 -22.22 3.57
CA GLU A 196 -14.76 -22.13 3.96
C GLU A 196 -14.56 -20.79 4.67
N VAL A 197 -14.07 -20.81 5.91
CA VAL A 197 -13.99 -19.62 6.76
C VAL A 197 -12.60 -19.53 7.37
N THR A 198 -11.99 -18.35 7.30
CA THR A 198 -10.72 -18.03 7.96
C THR A 198 -10.94 -16.92 8.98
N TYR A 199 -10.50 -17.13 10.22
CA TYR A 199 -10.75 -16.20 11.33
C TYR A 199 -9.64 -16.29 12.39
N SER A 200 -9.53 -15.26 13.24
CA SER A 200 -8.68 -15.29 14.42
C SER A 200 -9.49 -15.59 15.69
N ILE A 201 -8.82 -16.27 16.61
CA ILE A 201 -9.31 -16.53 17.95
C ILE A 201 -8.33 -15.98 18.98
N VAL A 202 -8.86 -15.58 20.13
CA VAL A 202 -8.07 -15.01 21.22
C VAL A 202 -8.43 -15.66 22.55
N GLN A 203 -7.43 -15.93 23.36
CA GLN A 203 -7.59 -16.49 24.69
C GLN A 203 -8.43 -15.56 25.56
N THR A 204 -9.32 -16.16 26.36
CA THR A 204 -10.13 -15.44 27.32
C THR A 204 -9.61 -15.60 28.74
N ASN A 205 -10.13 -14.78 29.65
CA ASN A 205 -9.88 -14.91 31.09
C ASN A 205 -10.57 -16.13 31.74
N CYS A 206 -11.32 -16.93 30.99
CA CYS A 206 -12.02 -18.11 31.50
C CYS A 206 -11.14 -19.36 31.40
N SER A 207 -10.79 -19.93 32.54
CA SER A 207 -10.10 -21.21 32.68
C SER A 207 -11.07 -22.38 32.50
N LYS A 208 -10.63 -23.44 31.79
CA LYS A 208 -11.42 -24.68 31.63
C LYS A 208 -11.58 -25.47 32.93
N LYS A 209 -10.86 -25.11 34.00
CA LYS A 209 -11.06 -25.70 35.34
C LYS A 209 -12.25 -25.10 36.06
N ASP A 210 -12.50 -23.81 35.84
CA ASP A 210 -13.51 -23.04 36.58
C ASP A 210 -14.81 -22.90 35.79
N PHE A 211 -14.75 -23.07 34.47
CA PHE A 211 -15.87 -22.96 33.56
C PHE A 211 -16.03 -24.26 32.74
N LEU A 212 -17.28 -24.69 32.55
CA LEU A 212 -17.62 -25.88 31.74
C LEU A 212 -17.73 -25.57 30.24
N LEU A 213 -18.03 -24.31 29.90
CA LEU A 213 -18.22 -23.84 28.53
C LEU A 213 -17.89 -22.35 28.45
N LEU A 214 -17.64 -21.85 27.24
CA LEU A 214 -17.44 -20.43 26.98
C LEU A 214 -18.77 -19.68 27.20
N THR A 215 -18.80 -18.81 28.21
CA THR A 215 -19.98 -17.99 28.54
C THR A 215 -19.77 -16.52 28.16
N PRO A 216 -20.84 -15.71 28.08
CA PRO A 216 -20.73 -14.28 27.74
C PRO A 216 -19.89 -13.44 28.72
N GLU A 217 -19.65 -13.94 29.94
CA GLU A 217 -18.81 -13.27 30.94
C GLU A 217 -17.30 -13.42 30.65
N CYS A 218 -16.93 -14.35 29.77
CA CYS A 218 -15.55 -14.56 29.34
C CYS A 218 -15.08 -13.43 28.43
N LYS A 219 -14.03 -12.72 28.85
CA LYS A 219 -13.46 -11.59 28.14
C LYS A 219 -12.13 -11.97 27.52
N SER A 220 -11.92 -11.52 26.28
CA SER A 220 -10.65 -11.64 25.57
C SER A 220 -9.51 -10.97 26.34
N LEU A 221 -8.37 -11.64 26.42
CA LEU A 221 -7.16 -11.13 27.03
C LEU A 221 -6.31 -10.42 25.96
N PRO A 222 -5.96 -9.13 26.13
CA PRO A 222 -5.20 -8.38 25.12
C PRO A 222 -3.77 -8.89 24.91
N ASN A 223 -3.22 -9.63 25.87
CA ASN A 223 -1.92 -10.32 25.78
C ASN A 223 -2.10 -11.85 25.94
N GLY A 224 -3.30 -12.36 25.68
CA GLY A 224 -3.54 -13.79 25.68
C GLY A 224 -3.01 -14.44 24.42
N ASP A 225 -2.85 -15.76 24.46
CA ASP A 225 -2.54 -16.55 23.28
C ASP A 225 -3.60 -16.31 22.20
N ALA A 226 -3.20 -16.28 20.94
CA ALA A 226 -4.11 -16.15 19.81
C ALA A 226 -3.89 -17.26 18.82
N GLY A 227 -4.83 -17.40 17.88
CA GLY A 227 -4.72 -18.38 16.83
C GLY A 227 -5.35 -17.92 15.54
N GLU A 228 -4.85 -18.48 14.44
CA GLU A 228 -5.50 -18.38 13.13
C GLU A 228 -6.11 -19.71 12.77
N CYS A 229 -7.42 -19.70 12.49
CA CYS A 229 -8.18 -20.89 12.16
C CYS A 229 -8.68 -20.84 10.71
N ARG A 230 -8.67 -22.00 10.06
CA ARG A 230 -9.32 -22.27 8.78
C ARG A 230 -10.26 -23.45 8.94
N ASP A 231 -11.52 -23.21 8.64
CA ASP A 231 -12.58 -24.20 8.74
C ASP A 231 -13.20 -24.50 7.39
N SER A 232 -13.62 -25.75 7.23
CA SER A 232 -14.48 -26.22 6.15
C SER A 232 -15.71 -26.90 6.76
N ALA A 233 -16.90 -26.40 6.42
CA ALA A 233 -18.16 -26.91 6.96
C ALA A 233 -19.16 -27.18 5.84
N PHE A 234 -19.79 -28.35 5.87
CA PHE A 234 -20.96 -28.66 5.03
C PHE A 234 -22.23 -28.60 5.87
N VAL A 235 -23.13 -27.69 5.49
CA VAL A 235 -24.44 -27.49 6.10
C VAL A 235 -25.51 -28.07 5.18
N ASP A 236 -26.28 -29.04 5.67
CA ASP A 236 -27.34 -29.66 4.87
C ASP A 236 -28.56 -28.75 4.69
N ILE A 237 -29.51 -29.20 3.85
CA ILE A 237 -30.78 -28.50 3.62
C ILE A 237 -31.66 -28.34 4.88
N LYS A 238 -31.34 -29.06 5.97
CA LYS A 238 -32.03 -28.95 7.27
C LYS A 238 -31.27 -28.02 8.23
N GLN A 239 -30.30 -27.26 7.73
CA GLN A 239 -29.47 -26.32 8.50
C GLN A 239 -28.64 -27.01 9.60
N LYS A 240 -28.22 -28.26 9.36
CA LYS A 240 -27.33 -29.00 10.26
C LYS A 240 -25.93 -29.09 9.66
N ILE A 241 -24.92 -28.88 10.50
CA ILE A 241 -23.52 -29.13 10.15
C ILE A 241 -23.32 -30.65 10.13
N VAL A 242 -23.14 -31.22 8.94
CA VAL A 242 -23.01 -32.67 8.74
C VAL A 242 -21.55 -33.09 8.64
N GLN A 243 -20.70 -32.21 8.10
CA GLN A 243 -19.26 -32.41 8.02
C GLN A 243 -18.55 -31.12 8.44
N PHE A 244 -17.52 -31.27 9.26
CA PHE A 244 -16.74 -30.16 9.78
C PHE A 244 -15.27 -30.57 9.84
N SER A 245 -14.40 -29.69 9.38
CA SER A 245 -12.95 -29.82 9.47
C SER A 245 -12.39 -28.47 9.89
N GLN A 246 -11.47 -28.47 10.85
CA GLN A 246 -10.87 -27.26 11.40
C GLN A 246 -9.38 -27.47 11.55
N ASN A 247 -8.60 -26.48 11.12
CA ASN A 247 -7.19 -26.38 11.38
C ASN A 247 -6.91 -25.02 12.02
N CYS A 248 -6.30 -25.01 13.20
CA CYS A 248 -5.96 -23.79 13.92
C CYS A 248 -4.48 -23.81 14.30
N ASP A 249 -3.77 -22.74 13.96
CA ASP A 249 -2.39 -22.52 14.36
C ASP A 249 -2.38 -21.54 15.54
N LEU A 250 -1.87 -21.97 16.69
CA LEU A 250 -1.82 -21.16 17.92
C LEU A 250 -0.44 -20.51 18.08
N TYR A 251 -0.46 -19.27 18.58
CA TYR A 251 0.72 -18.46 18.83
C TYR A 251 0.63 -17.87 20.24
N PRO A 252 1.71 -17.91 21.04
CA PRO A 252 1.74 -17.30 22.35
C PRO A 252 1.47 -15.79 22.29
N GLY A 253 0.74 -15.25 23.27
CA GLY A 253 0.42 -13.82 23.32
C GLY A 253 1.66 -12.92 23.39
N GLU A 254 2.79 -13.46 23.84
CA GLU A 254 4.10 -12.81 23.90
C GLU A 254 4.76 -12.64 22.52
N ASP A 255 4.40 -13.50 21.55
CA ASP A 255 4.91 -13.51 20.17
C ASP A 255 4.00 -12.73 19.21
N LEU A 256 2.78 -12.37 19.64
CA LEU A 256 1.92 -11.45 18.91
C LEU A 256 2.57 -10.07 18.97
N GLU A 257 3.08 -9.62 17.81
CA GLU A 257 3.64 -8.28 17.64
C GLU A 257 2.69 -7.26 18.25
N GLN A 258 3.02 -6.76 19.45
CA GLN A 258 2.35 -5.59 20.01
C GLN A 258 2.38 -4.52 18.92
N PRO A 259 1.22 -3.94 18.54
CA PRO A 259 1.21 -2.78 17.68
C PRO A 259 2.21 -1.78 18.25
N LEU A 260 3.15 -1.36 17.42
CA LEU A 260 4.18 -0.38 17.78
C LEU A 260 3.53 0.74 18.61
N PRO A 261 4.17 1.19 19.71
CA PRO A 261 3.63 2.25 20.53
C PRO A 261 3.13 3.41 19.66
N GLU A 262 1.86 3.80 19.83
CA GLU A 262 1.22 4.91 19.10
C GLU A 262 1.98 6.25 19.22
N ASP A 263 2.96 6.34 20.12
CA ASP A 263 3.78 7.50 20.36
C ASP A 263 5.26 7.33 19.97
N CYS A 264 5.51 7.02 18.69
CA CYS A 264 6.75 7.48 18.08
C CYS A 264 6.62 8.98 17.73
N LEU A 265 7.11 9.84 18.64
CA LEU A 265 7.08 11.31 18.50
C LEU A 265 7.70 11.80 17.17
N GLY A 266 8.64 11.05 16.60
CA GLY A 266 9.32 11.38 15.35
C GLY A 266 8.69 10.82 14.08
N CYS A 267 7.58 10.07 14.15
CA CYS A 267 6.94 9.51 12.96
C CYS A 267 5.96 10.51 12.31
N PRO A 268 5.79 10.47 10.97
CA PRO A 268 4.72 11.21 10.33
C PRO A 268 3.34 10.72 10.79
N LYS A 269 2.60 11.56 11.52
CA LYS A 269 1.20 11.33 11.92
C LYS A 269 0.27 11.90 10.85
N LYS A 270 -0.82 11.19 10.53
CA LYS A 270 -1.85 11.73 9.63
C LYS A 270 -2.60 12.86 10.34
N ILE A 271 -2.81 13.97 9.63
CA ILE A 271 -3.61 15.10 10.12
C ILE A 271 -4.90 15.18 9.29
N PRO A 272 -6.06 15.44 9.91
CA PRO A 272 -7.28 15.82 9.19
C PRO A 272 -7.02 16.99 8.23
N VAL A 273 -7.61 16.94 7.03
CA VAL A 273 -7.36 17.91 5.95
C VAL A 273 -7.93 19.31 6.23
N ASP A 274 -8.86 19.39 7.18
CA ASP A 274 -9.53 20.58 7.70
C ASP A 274 -8.89 21.09 9.02
N SER A 275 -7.79 20.49 9.46
CA SER A 275 -7.12 20.88 10.69
C SER A 275 -6.61 22.33 10.62
N PRO A 276 -6.84 23.16 11.67
CA PRO A 276 -6.34 24.53 11.73
C PRO A 276 -4.80 24.59 11.66
N GLU A 277 -4.11 23.51 12.06
CA GLU A 277 -2.65 23.37 11.99
C GLU A 277 -2.10 23.45 10.56
N LEU A 278 -2.93 23.21 9.55
CA LEU A 278 -2.52 23.26 8.14
C LEU A 278 -2.57 24.67 7.56
N THR A 279 -3.21 25.63 8.23
CA THR A 279 -3.44 26.99 7.68
C THR A 279 -2.14 27.69 7.30
N GLU A 280 -1.17 27.74 8.22
CA GLU A 280 0.13 28.38 8.00
C GLU A 280 0.99 27.61 6.99
N PRO A 281 1.17 26.27 7.09
CA PRO A 281 1.86 25.48 6.07
C PRO A 281 1.27 25.62 4.66
N LEU A 282 -0.05 25.60 4.51
CA LEU A 282 -0.73 25.79 3.23
C LEU A 282 -0.47 27.16 2.64
N GLY A 283 -0.43 28.21 3.49
CA GLY A 283 -0.04 29.56 3.10
C GLY A 283 1.37 29.61 2.50
N HIS A 284 2.35 28.99 3.17
CA HIS A 284 3.71 28.91 2.64
C HIS A 284 3.80 28.08 1.35
N ALA A 285 3.03 27.00 1.25
CA ALA A 285 2.98 26.17 0.05
C ALA A 285 2.39 26.93 -1.16
N ILE A 286 1.29 27.66 -0.99
CA ILE A 286 0.67 28.39 -2.11
C ILE A 286 1.50 29.59 -2.56
N THR A 287 2.14 30.29 -1.61
CA THR A 287 3.09 31.35 -1.94
C THR A 287 4.25 30.78 -2.75
N LYS A 288 4.87 29.68 -2.27
CA LYS A 288 5.97 29.03 -2.97
C LYS A 288 5.58 28.55 -4.37
N LEU A 289 4.39 27.94 -4.50
CA LEU A 289 3.85 27.55 -5.80
C LEU A 289 3.76 28.74 -6.76
N ASN A 290 3.18 29.85 -6.31
CA ASN A 290 2.98 31.00 -7.18
C ASN A 290 4.27 31.77 -7.49
N THR A 291 5.26 31.74 -6.61
CA THR A 291 6.59 32.31 -6.86
C THR A 291 7.38 31.46 -7.87
N ASP A 292 7.36 30.14 -7.74
CA ASP A 292 8.17 29.24 -8.59
C ASP A 292 7.51 28.96 -9.94
N ASN A 293 6.18 29.06 -10.03
CA ASN A 293 5.43 28.78 -11.25
C ASN A 293 5.41 30.01 -12.17
N SER A 294 5.88 29.86 -13.40
CA SER A 294 5.95 30.94 -14.41
C SER A 294 4.62 31.21 -15.13
N HIS A 295 3.51 30.58 -14.74
CA HIS A 295 2.19 30.82 -15.32
C HIS A 295 1.72 32.26 -15.09
N SER A 296 0.98 32.82 -16.05
CA SER A 296 0.54 34.22 -16.07
C SER A 296 -0.51 34.56 -15.01
N PHE A 297 -1.26 33.56 -14.54
CA PHE A 297 -2.27 33.70 -13.49
C PHE A 297 -1.82 33.04 -12.18
N TYR A 298 -2.29 33.59 -11.06
CA TYR A 298 -2.12 32.96 -9.76
C TYR A 298 -2.97 31.69 -9.64
N PHE A 299 -2.50 30.75 -8.82
CA PHE A 299 -3.25 29.57 -8.41
C PHE A 299 -3.73 29.72 -6.96
N LYS A 300 -4.89 29.15 -6.67
CA LYS A 300 -5.42 28.94 -5.31
C LYS A 300 -5.51 27.45 -5.00
N ILE A 301 -5.33 27.09 -3.73
CA ILE A 301 -5.59 25.74 -3.26
C ILE A 301 -7.11 25.51 -3.27
N ASP A 302 -7.55 24.52 -4.02
CA ASP A 302 -8.96 24.13 -4.17
C ASP A 302 -9.33 23.00 -3.22
N THR A 303 -8.48 21.97 -3.13
CA THR A 303 -8.76 20.80 -2.30
C THR A 303 -7.47 20.20 -1.75
N VAL A 304 -7.41 19.99 -0.43
CA VAL A 304 -6.35 19.21 0.20
C VAL A 304 -6.75 17.74 0.19
N LYS A 305 -5.92 16.87 -0.41
CA LYS A 305 -6.16 15.42 -0.51
C LYS A 305 -5.67 14.66 0.70
N LYS A 306 -4.50 15.04 1.22
CA LYS A 306 -3.83 14.34 2.33
C LYS A 306 -2.84 15.28 2.99
N ALA A 307 -2.75 15.19 4.32
CA ALA A 307 -1.72 15.86 5.10
C ALA A 307 -1.13 14.94 6.17
N THR A 308 0.16 15.11 6.44
CA THR A 308 0.84 14.47 7.58
C THR A 308 1.81 15.46 8.23
N SER A 309 1.90 15.45 9.57
CA SER A 309 2.90 16.21 10.34
C SER A 309 3.93 15.27 10.93
N GLN A 310 5.16 15.75 11.07
CA GLN A 310 6.25 15.03 11.70
C GLN A 310 7.08 15.98 12.56
N VAL A 311 7.33 15.59 13.80
CA VAL A 311 8.26 16.30 14.69
C VAL A 311 9.68 15.83 14.38
N VAL A 312 10.56 16.78 14.06
CA VAL A 312 12.01 16.58 13.83
C VAL A 312 12.77 17.63 14.64
N GLY A 313 13.89 18.17 14.16
CA GLY A 313 14.43 19.46 14.63
C GLY A 313 13.57 20.65 14.17
N GLY A 314 12.25 20.57 14.29
CA GLY A 314 11.25 21.44 13.66
C GLY A 314 9.96 20.67 13.39
N MET A 315 9.00 21.32 12.74
CA MET A 315 7.77 20.68 12.28
C MET A 315 7.83 20.53 10.76
N LYS A 316 7.61 19.31 10.27
CA LYS A 316 7.59 19.02 8.84
C LYS A 316 6.20 18.59 8.42
N TYR A 317 5.64 19.29 7.44
CA TYR A 317 4.33 18.99 6.88
C TYR A 317 4.47 18.46 5.46
N PHE A 318 3.86 17.31 5.18
CA PHE A 318 3.73 16.78 3.83
C PHE A 318 2.27 16.88 3.41
N ILE A 319 2.01 17.64 2.35
CA ILE A 319 0.66 18.02 1.94
C ILE A 319 0.48 17.70 0.47
N GLU A 320 -0.53 16.91 0.11
CA GLU A 320 -0.98 16.73 -1.26
C GLU A 320 -2.25 17.54 -1.48
N PHE A 321 -2.27 18.41 -2.50
CA PHE A 321 -3.43 19.27 -2.79
C PHE A 321 -3.63 19.50 -4.28
N ILE A 322 -4.84 19.92 -4.65
CA ILE A 322 -5.19 20.42 -5.98
C ILE A 322 -5.15 21.94 -5.94
N ALA A 323 -4.45 22.55 -6.87
CA ALA A 323 -4.48 23.99 -7.08
C ALA A 323 -5.22 24.31 -8.38
N ARG A 324 -6.04 25.35 -8.39
CA ARG A 324 -6.76 25.82 -9.58
C ARG A 324 -6.37 27.23 -9.94
N GLU A 325 -6.31 27.47 -11.24
CA GLU A 325 -6.04 28.78 -11.82
C GLU A 325 -7.12 29.80 -11.41
N THR A 326 -6.69 31.01 -11.08
CA THR A 326 -7.57 32.13 -10.69
C THR A 326 -7.70 33.16 -11.80
N GLU A 327 -8.65 34.08 -11.64
CA GLU A 327 -8.84 35.23 -12.53
C GLU A 327 -7.74 36.30 -12.37
N CYS A 328 -6.97 36.23 -11.29
CA CYS A 328 -5.91 37.19 -11.00
C CYS A 328 -4.65 36.92 -11.82
N SER A 329 -4.34 37.86 -12.73
CA SER A 329 -3.07 37.89 -13.44
C SER A 329 -1.93 38.37 -12.54
N LYS A 330 -0.74 37.79 -12.69
CA LYS A 330 0.50 38.20 -12.03
C LYS A 330 1.08 39.51 -12.57
N GLU A 331 0.64 39.93 -13.76
CA GLU A 331 1.07 41.21 -14.35
C GLU A 331 0.36 42.39 -13.72
N SER A 332 -0.92 42.23 -13.35
CA SER A 332 -1.74 43.27 -12.74
C SER A 332 -1.78 43.20 -11.21
N ASN A 333 -1.34 42.09 -10.60
CA ASN A 333 -1.34 41.89 -9.16
C ASN A 333 0.05 41.49 -8.66
N THR A 334 0.56 42.23 -7.68
CA THR A 334 1.86 41.94 -7.05
C THR A 334 1.85 40.68 -6.20
N GLU A 335 0.68 40.28 -5.67
CA GLU A 335 0.51 39.11 -4.81
C GLU A 335 -0.88 38.47 -5.01
N LEU A 336 -1.04 37.22 -4.54
CA LEU A 336 -2.34 36.55 -4.49
C LEU A 336 -3.19 37.16 -3.37
N THR A 337 -4.25 37.90 -3.74
CA THR A 337 -5.19 38.48 -2.77
C THR A 337 -6.37 37.56 -2.50
N ALA A 338 -7.04 37.76 -1.35
CA ALA A 338 -8.21 36.95 -0.95
C ALA A 338 -9.35 37.00 -1.99
N ASN A 339 -9.49 38.11 -2.71
CA ASN A 339 -10.56 38.36 -3.67
C ASN A 339 -10.38 37.66 -5.03
N CYS A 340 -9.27 36.95 -5.24
CA CYS A 340 -9.01 36.26 -6.51
C CYS A 340 -9.87 35.01 -6.67
N GLU A 341 -10.96 35.05 -7.43
CA GLU A 341 -11.82 33.88 -7.65
C GLU A 341 -11.15 32.85 -8.57
N VAL A 342 -11.51 31.58 -8.36
CA VAL A 342 -11.03 30.47 -9.19
C VAL A 342 -11.78 30.49 -10.51
N LYS A 343 -11.06 30.39 -11.64
CA LYS A 343 -11.69 30.32 -12.95
C LYS A 343 -12.56 29.06 -13.05
N PRO A 344 -13.81 29.17 -13.55
CA PRO A 344 -14.67 28.00 -13.75
C PRO A 344 -14.08 27.05 -14.80
N ILE A 345 -13.34 27.59 -15.77
CA ILE A 345 -12.58 26.84 -16.78
C ILE A 345 -11.15 27.38 -16.75
N GLY A 346 -10.25 26.62 -16.15
CA GLY A 346 -8.83 27.00 -15.99
C GLY A 346 -7.97 25.79 -15.69
N GLN A 347 -6.65 25.99 -15.73
CA GLN A 347 -5.70 24.92 -15.46
C GLN A 347 -5.83 24.43 -14.01
N SER A 348 -5.86 23.10 -13.83
CA SER A 348 -5.79 22.47 -12.52
C SER A 348 -4.43 21.78 -12.36
N LEU A 349 -3.84 21.87 -11.18
CA LEU A 349 -2.55 21.28 -10.85
C LEU A 349 -2.72 20.30 -9.67
N ASN A 350 -2.08 19.15 -9.75
CA ASN A 350 -1.94 18.21 -8.65
C ASN A 350 -0.56 18.41 -8.02
N CYS A 351 -0.53 18.87 -6.77
CA CYS A 351 0.66 19.36 -6.10
C CYS A 351 1.02 18.53 -4.88
N LYS A 352 2.33 18.40 -4.64
CA LYS A 352 2.91 17.85 -3.41
C LYS A 352 3.81 18.89 -2.79
N ALA A 353 3.49 19.31 -1.57
CA ALA A 353 4.27 20.25 -0.80
C ALA A 353 4.94 19.59 0.40
N ASN A 354 6.15 20.06 0.68
CA ASN A 354 6.92 19.76 1.87
C ASN A 354 7.25 21.09 2.54
N VAL A 355 6.70 21.34 3.73
CA VAL A 355 6.87 22.60 4.46
C VAL A 355 7.59 22.30 5.76
N TYR A 356 8.86 22.69 5.83
CA TYR A 356 9.68 22.53 7.03
C TYR A 356 9.76 23.85 7.80
N MET A 357 9.28 23.83 9.04
CA MET A 357 9.14 25.00 9.89
C MET A 357 9.99 24.85 11.15
N ARG A 358 10.75 25.89 11.47
CA ARG A 358 11.45 26.05 12.74
C ARG A 358 11.06 27.41 13.34
N PRO A 359 9.93 27.46 14.08
CA PRO A 359 9.41 28.72 14.62
C PRO A 359 10.41 29.46 15.51
N TRP A 360 11.19 28.73 16.33
CA TRP A 360 12.22 29.32 17.21
C TRP A 360 13.41 29.94 16.47
N GLU A 361 13.62 29.61 15.18
CA GLU A 361 14.62 30.23 14.32
C GLU A 361 14.00 31.22 13.32
N ASN A 362 12.68 31.39 13.31
CA ASN A 362 11.92 32.12 12.27
C ASN A 362 12.26 31.64 10.85
N LYS A 363 12.49 30.33 10.66
CA LYS A 363 12.82 29.74 9.36
C LYS A 363 11.70 28.85 8.84
N VAL A 364 11.30 29.11 7.61
CA VAL A 364 10.36 28.25 6.86
C VAL A 364 10.97 27.91 5.51
N GLN A 365 10.97 26.63 5.16
CA GLN A 365 11.50 26.10 3.90
C GLN A 365 10.40 25.30 3.19
N PRO A 366 9.58 25.96 2.36
CA PRO A 366 8.58 25.30 1.55
C PRO A 366 9.20 24.79 0.24
N THR A 367 8.89 23.55 -0.12
CA THR A 367 9.18 22.95 -1.43
C THR A 367 7.87 22.46 -2.02
N VAL A 368 7.56 22.84 -3.27
CA VAL A 368 6.30 22.47 -3.91
C VAL A 368 6.56 21.97 -5.33
N ASN A 369 6.09 20.76 -5.62
CA ASN A 369 6.16 20.15 -6.93
C ASN A 369 4.74 19.89 -7.45
N CYS A 370 4.42 20.42 -8.63
CA CYS A 370 3.09 20.31 -9.22
C CYS A 370 3.14 19.71 -10.62
N ARG A 371 2.08 19.00 -10.99
CA ARG A 371 1.83 18.49 -12.35
C ARG A 371 0.46 18.94 -12.84
N ALA A 372 0.34 19.29 -14.12
CA ALA A 372 -0.96 19.62 -14.71
C ALA A 372 -1.92 18.42 -14.65
N LEU A 373 -3.17 18.67 -14.29
CA LEU A 373 -4.27 17.72 -14.42
C LEU A 373 -4.88 17.93 -15.81
N GLU A 374 -4.67 16.98 -16.72
CA GLU A 374 -5.29 17.00 -18.03
C GLU A 374 -6.80 16.81 -17.88
N THR A 375 -7.57 17.84 -18.22
CA THR A 375 -9.01 17.76 -18.34
C THR A 375 -9.33 17.02 -19.63
N ILE A 376 -9.76 15.76 -19.53
CA ILE A 376 -10.48 15.10 -20.63
C ILE A 376 -11.79 15.86 -20.76
N THR A 377 -11.84 16.87 -21.63
CA THR A 377 -13.09 17.51 -22.02
C THR A 377 -13.97 16.44 -22.66
N MET A 378 -14.94 15.95 -21.92
CA MET A 378 -16.06 15.17 -22.43
C MET A 378 -16.89 16.07 -23.35
N LEU A 379 -16.42 16.31 -24.57
CA LEU A 379 -17.26 16.78 -25.66
C LEU A 379 -18.41 15.77 -25.78
N ARG A 380 -19.65 16.20 -25.54
CA ARG A 380 -20.84 15.39 -25.81
C ARG A 380 -20.75 14.90 -27.26
N ARG A 381 -20.57 13.60 -27.45
CA ARG A 381 -20.52 13.00 -28.79
C ARG A 381 -21.91 13.05 -29.42
N PRO A 382 -22.04 13.48 -30.68
CA PRO A 382 -23.27 13.31 -31.43
C PRO A 382 -23.62 11.81 -31.52
N PRO A 383 -24.91 11.45 -31.48
CA PRO A 383 -25.32 10.06 -31.64
C PRO A 383 -24.91 9.54 -33.03
N GLY A 384 -24.18 8.43 -33.09
CA GLY A 384 -23.86 7.70 -34.34
C GLY A 384 -22.40 7.40 -34.67
N PHE A 385 -21.43 7.78 -33.84
CA PHE A 385 -20.00 7.47 -34.08
C PHE A 385 -19.50 6.29 -33.24
N SER A 386 -19.13 5.17 -33.90
CA SER A 386 -18.43 4.03 -33.30
C SER A 386 -16.90 4.22 -33.33
N PRO A 387 -16.13 3.62 -32.39
CA PRO A 387 -14.76 4.02 -32.11
C PRO A 387 -13.75 3.06 -32.75
N PHE A 388 -13.52 3.15 -34.06
CA PHE A 388 -12.40 2.43 -34.68
C PHE A 388 -11.68 3.32 -35.70
N ARG A 389 -10.80 4.20 -35.19
CA ARG A 389 -9.61 4.66 -35.91
C ARG A 389 -8.56 5.07 -34.89
N SER A 390 -7.57 4.22 -34.72
CA SER A 390 -6.36 4.49 -33.97
C SER A 390 -5.62 5.67 -34.59
N VAL A 391 -5.39 6.71 -33.79
CA VAL A 391 -4.44 7.78 -34.11
C VAL A 391 -3.07 7.29 -33.66
N HIS A 392 -2.14 7.16 -34.60
CA HIS A 392 -0.74 6.89 -34.28
C HIS A 392 -0.20 8.04 -33.41
N ALA A 393 0.19 7.72 -32.18
CA ALA A 393 0.91 8.63 -31.31
C ALA A 393 2.33 8.84 -31.88
N GLN A 394 2.62 10.09 -32.24
CA GLN A 394 3.92 10.53 -32.68
C GLN A 394 4.77 10.87 -31.45
N GLU A 395 5.88 10.14 -31.26
CA GLU A 395 6.84 10.38 -30.17
C GLU A 395 7.52 11.76 -30.32
N THR A 396 7.34 12.63 -29.34
CA THR A 396 8.19 13.81 -29.15
C THR A 396 9.39 13.44 -28.28
N LYS A 397 10.58 13.40 -28.90
CA LYS A 397 11.87 13.25 -28.21
C LYS A 397 12.18 14.50 -27.39
N GLY A 398 11.98 14.40 -26.07
CA GLY A 398 12.53 15.32 -25.07
C GLY A 398 13.64 14.62 -24.28
N THR A 399 14.88 15.03 -24.50
CA THR A 399 16.07 14.43 -23.89
C THR A 399 16.22 14.89 -22.44
N THR A 400 15.58 14.20 -21.51
CA THR A 400 16.03 14.13 -20.11
C THR A 400 16.48 12.69 -19.90
N ARG A 401 17.70 12.46 -19.40
CA ARG A 401 18.18 11.11 -19.04
C ARG A 401 17.29 10.53 -17.92
N ARG A 402 16.15 9.98 -18.31
CA ARG A 402 15.29 9.14 -17.49
C ARG A 402 15.93 7.77 -17.55
N LEU A 403 16.66 7.38 -16.51
CA LEU A 403 17.13 6.01 -16.36
C LEU A 403 15.87 5.12 -16.29
N ASN A 404 15.65 4.34 -17.34
CA ASN A 404 14.46 3.51 -17.51
C ASN A 404 14.76 2.13 -16.87
N CYS A 405 14.58 2.01 -15.56
CA CYS A 405 14.80 0.77 -14.80
C CYS A 405 13.56 -0.13 -14.86
N GLU A 406 13.25 -0.61 -16.06
CA GLU A 406 12.16 -1.57 -16.28
C GLU A 406 12.62 -2.97 -15.87
N TYR A 407 11.86 -3.62 -15.00
CA TYR A 407 12.09 -5.01 -14.64
C TYR A 407 11.71 -5.87 -15.84
N LYS A 408 12.73 -6.30 -16.58
CA LYS A 408 12.60 -7.35 -17.58
C LYS A 408 12.42 -8.63 -16.78
N GLY A 409 11.19 -9.13 -16.69
CA GLY A 409 10.88 -10.42 -16.07
C GLY A 409 11.68 -11.56 -16.69
N ARG A 410 11.29 -12.80 -16.39
CA ARG A 410 11.99 -13.98 -16.91
C ARG A 410 12.09 -13.91 -18.45
N PRO A 411 13.26 -14.17 -19.06
CA PRO A 411 13.34 -14.36 -20.50
C PRO A 411 12.41 -15.52 -20.86
N SER A 412 11.44 -15.28 -21.74
CA SER A 412 10.61 -16.34 -22.30
C SER A 412 11.55 -17.39 -22.88
N GLY A 413 11.51 -18.59 -22.28
CA GLY A 413 12.34 -19.71 -22.70
C GLY A 413 12.14 -19.97 -24.18
N ALA A 414 13.24 -20.14 -24.90
CA ALA A 414 13.26 -20.58 -26.28
C ALA A 414 12.29 -21.75 -26.47
N GLY A 415 11.48 -21.65 -27.52
CA GLY A 415 10.42 -22.59 -27.83
C GLY A 415 10.87 -24.03 -27.70
N ALA A 416 10.00 -24.86 -27.13
CA ALA A 416 10.11 -26.30 -27.21
C ALA A 416 10.37 -26.69 -28.67
N GLU A 417 11.61 -27.10 -28.91
CA GLU A 417 12.05 -27.67 -30.17
C GLU A 417 11.16 -28.89 -30.43
N SER A 418 10.40 -28.82 -31.52
CA SER A 418 9.52 -29.89 -31.96
C SER A 418 10.39 -31.08 -32.35
N ALA A 419 10.35 -32.14 -31.54
CA ALA A 419 10.92 -33.42 -31.93
C ALA A 419 10.12 -33.97 -33.15
N PRO A 420 10.80 -34.50 -34.17
CA PRO A 420 10.19 -34.87 -35.45
C PRO A 420 9.35 -36.13 -35.33
N GLY A 421 8.29 -36.18 -36.15
CA GLY A 421 7.23 -37.19 -36.08
C GLY A 421 7.69 -38.63 -36.31
N SER A 422 7.06 -39.53 -35.56
CA SER A 422 7.00 -40.95 -35.86
C SER A 422 5.65 -41.28 -36.51
N LYS A 423 5.75 -41.85 -37.70
CA LYS A 423 4.67 -42.31 -38.57
C LYS A 423 3.68 -43.23 -37.87
N ALA A 424 2.44 -43.13 -38.33
CA ALA A 424 1.41 -44.14 -38.16
C ALA A 424 1.86 -45.51 -38.69
N GLU A 425 1.61 -46.55 -37.90
CA GLU A 425 1.41 -47.90 -38.41
C GLU A 425 0.19 -48.50 -37.70
N SER A 426 -0.86 -48.69 -38.50
CA SER A 426 -2.03 -49.49 -38.20
C SER A 426 -1.70 -50.95 -38.54
N SER A 427 -1.89 -51.86 -37.59
CA SER A 427 -2.04 -53.28 -37.92
C SER A 427 -2.99 -53.96 -36.94
N HIS A 428 -4.10 -54.40 -37.51
CA HIS A 428 -5.02 -55.42 -37.03
C HIS A 428 -4.34 -56.68 -36.44
N LEU A 429 -4.96 -57.27 -35.42
CA LEU A 429 -5.37 -58.69 -35.28
C LEU A 429 -6.09 -58.78 -33.91
N ALA A 430 -7.41 -59.04 -33.81
CA ALA A 430 -8.10 -60.32 -34.02
C ALA A 430 -7.50 -61.50 -33.22
N GLN A 431 -7.92 -61.65 -31.95
CA GLN A 431 -8.61 -62.82 -31.40
C GLN A 431 -9.07 -62.56 -29.96
#